data_AF-A0A163LU96-F1
#
_entry.id   AF-A0A163LU96-F1
#
_cell.length_a   1.000
_cell.length_b   1.000
_cell.length_c   1.000
_cell.angle_alpha   90.00
_cell.angle_beta   90.00
_cell.angle_gamma   90.00
#
_symmetry.space_group_name_H-M   'P 1'
#
loop_
_entity.id
_entity.type
_entity.pdbx_description
1 polymer ?
#
loop_
_entity_poly.entity_id
_entity_poly.type
_entity_poly.pdbx_seq_one_letter_code
_entity_poly.pdbx_strand_id
1 'polypeptide(L)'
;MDMLEVGNTGQGDPIGNLTIDEAKSHFTAWALLKSPLFISKNLPNATEEAREIHKNPDIIKINQDPNVGESIAPFRWGYDLPDNVSNATHLAQYWSGNSSYGIVFMLLNTLDVPQDMFFNLTESWAIRSGRLYDVYDTWAHTNNRTTLRNITVTLPPHGVAALLLNDAGPGPEPAALGLSYCAIYWQCTWPNGTYYSN
;
A
#
# COMPACT_ATOMS: atom_id res chain seq x y z
N MET A 1 15.35 7.02 5.61
CA MET A 1 16.13 6.39 4.52
C MET A 1 16.98 7.47 3.84
N ASP A 2 17.87 7.10 2.92
CA ASP A 2 18.81 8.02 2.25
C ASP A 2 18.13 8.85 1.13
N MET A 3 18.89 9.58 0.32
CA MET A 3 18.40 10.40 -0.79
C MET A 3 17.63 9.61 -1.87
N LEU A 4 16.76 10.31 -2.63
CA LEU A 4 15.93 9.71 -3.68
C LEU A 4 16.72 9.50 -4.98
N GLU A 5 16.70 8.27 -5.50
CA GLU A 5 17.40 7.88 -6.75
C GLU A 5 16.51 7.95 -8.01
N VAL A 6 15.31 8.50 -7.88
CA VAL A 6 14.34 8.62 -8.98
C VAL A 6 14.91 9.50 -10.10
N GLY A 7 15.03 8.89 -11.28
CA GLY A 7 15.52 9.55 -12.49
C GLY A 7 17.04 9.48 -12.68
N ASN A 8 17.80 8.83 -11.80
CA ASN A 8 19.26 8.68 -11.93
C ASN A 8 19.67 7.49 -12.84
N THR A 9 18.74 6.87 -13.55
CA THR A 9 19.01 5.79 -14.51
C THR A 9 20.05 6.24 -15.56
N GLY A 10 21.12 5.46 -15.72
CA GLY A 10 22.25 5.74 -16.61
C GLY A 10 23.26 6.76 -16.08
N GLN A 11 23.15 7.17 -14.81
CA GLN A 11 24.01 8.17 -14.17
C GLN A 11 24.51 7.69 -12.80
N GLY A 12 25.56 8.31 -12.28
CA GLY A 12 26.15 7.98 -10.96
C GLY A 12 27.29 6.97 -11.00
N ASP A 13 27.86 6.70 -9.83
CA ASP A 13 28.83 5.63 -9.59
C ASP A 13 28.47 4.89 -8.27
N PRO A 14 27.98 3.64 -8.35
CA PRO A 14 27.72 2.87 -9.56
C PRO A 14 26.58 3.46 -10.41
N ILE A 15 26.55 3.11 -11.69
CA ILE A 15 25.52 3.59 -12.63
C ILE A 15 24.15 3.07 -12.18
N GLY A 16 23.22 3.98 -11.88
CA GLY A 16 21.84 3.64 -11.54
C GLY A 16 21.11 3.01 -12.72
N ASN A 17 20.23 2.05 -12.46
CA ASN A 17 19.51 1.30 -13.50
C ASN A 17 18.03 1.05 -13.18
N LEU A 18 17.43 1.90 -12.32
CA LEU A 18 16.02 1.76 -11.94
C LEU A 18 15.10 1.89 -13.17
N THR A 19 14.19 0.94 -13.30
CA THR A 19 13.01 1.03 -14.15
C THR A 19 12.02 2.05 -13.57
N ILE A 20 11.03 2.46 -14.38
CA ILE A 20 9.99 3.40 -13.91
C ILE A 20 9.17 2.81 -12.76
N ASP A 21 8.86 1.52 -12.82
CA ASP A 21 8.09 0.86 -11.76
C ASP A 21 8.92 0.73 -10.46
N GLU A 22 10.21 0.41 -10.55
CA GLU A 22 11.11 0.44 -9.39
C GLU A 22 11.26 1.84 -8.81
N ALA A 23 11.33 2.88 -9.66
CA ALA A 23 11.40 4.26 -9.20
C ALA A 23 10.11 4.71 -8.47
N LYS A 24 8.93 4.27 -8.94
CA LYS A 24 7.65 4.46 -8.24
C LYS A 24 7.65 3.74 -6.89
N SER A 25 8.11 2.50 -6.85
CA SER A 25 8.23 1.69 -5.63
C SER A 25 9.15 2.35 -4.60
N HIS A 26 10.33 2.78 -5.04
CA HIS A 26 11.29 3.51 -4.22
C HIS A 26 10.68 4.80 -3.66
N PHE A 27 10.11 5.66 -4.51
CA PHE A 27 9.50 6.92 -4.05
C PHE A 27 8.35 6.69 -3.06
N THR A 28 7.48 5.73 -3.36
CA THR A 28 6.33 5.37 -2.52
C THR A 28 6.78 4.88 -1.15
N ALA A 29 7.73 3.94 -1.10
CA ALA A 29 8.25 3.43 0.15
C ALA A 29 8.92 4.53 0.97
N TRP A 30 9.71 5.41 0.36
CA TRP A 30 10.33 6.54 1.04
C TRP A 30 9.31 7.50 1.65
N ALA A 31 8.28 7.84 0.88
CA ALA A 31 7.25 8.75 1.33
C ALA A 31 6.41 8.16 2.47
N LEU A 32 5.93 6.92 2.32
CA LEU A 32 5.03 6.30 3.29
C LEU A 32 5.73 5.80 4.55
N LEU A 33 7.04 5.50 4.47
CA LEU A 33 7.89 5.26 5.64
C LEU A 33 8.39 6.56 6.29
N LYS A 34 7.84 7.72 5.91
CA LYS A 34 8.12 9.04 6.51
C LYS A 34 9.61 9.43 6.44
N SER A 35 10.30 9.00 5.38
CA SER A 35 11.66 9.47 5.11
C SER A 35 11.66 10.92 4.65
N PRO A 36 12.73 11.70 4.92
CA PRO A 36 12.99 12.93 4.18
C PRO A 36 13.04 12.65 2.67
N LEU A 37 12.37 13.48 1.88
CA LEU A 37 12.29 13.35 0.42
C LEU A 37 13.29 14.31 -0.26
N PHE A 38 14.58 13.98 -0.17
CA PHE A 38 15.63 14.75 -0.83
C PHE A 38 15.90 14.26 -2.25
N ILE A 39 15.64 15.11 -3.23
CA ILE A 39 15.86 14.80 -4.65
C ILE A 39 17.36 14.96 -4.96
N SER A 40 18.02 13.87 -5.40
CA SER A 40 19.44 13.92 -5.83
C SER A 40 19.64 14.13 -7.33
N LYS A 41 18.55 14.09 -8.12
CA LYS A 41 18.58 14.24 -9.58
C LYS A 41 18.73 15.70 -10.03
N ASN A 42 19.49 15.92 -11.11
CA ASN A 42 19.48 17.17 -11.88
C ASN A 42 18.09 17.43 -12.50
N LEU A 43 17.26 18.20 -11.79
CA LEU A 43 15.86 18.50 -12.13
C LEU A 43 15.66 19.12 -13.52
N PRO A 44 16.47 20.08 -14.00
CA PRO A 44 16.39 20.58 -15.38
C PRO A 44 16.40 19.47 -16.43
N ASN A 45 17.21 18.44 -16.23
CA ASN A 45 17.42 17.33 -17.16
C ASN A 45 16.64 16.06 -16.78
N ALA A 46 15.70 16.15 -15.83
CA ALA A 46 14.85 15.03 -15.46
C ALA A 46 13.84 14.74 -16.58
N THR A 47 13.58 13.45 -16.82
CA THR A 47 12.51 13.02 -17.73
C THR A 47 11.15 13.39 -17.15
N GLU A 48 10.11 13.38 -17.98
CA GLU A 48 8.76 13.73 -17.51
C GLU A 48 8.25 12.69 -16.50
N GLU A 49 8.53 11.41 -16.74
CA GLU A 49 8.13 10.31 -15.83
C GLU A 49 8.77 10.48 -14.45
N ALA A 50 10.05 10.86 -14.38
CA ALA A 50 10.71 11.14 -13.10
C ALA A 50 10.08 12.36 -12.41
N ARG A 51 9.68 13.39 -13.17
CA ARG A 51 8.99 14.57 -12.62
C ARG A 51 7.61 14.22 -12.08
N GLU A 52 6.86 13.38 -12.78
CA GLU A 52 5.55 12.90 -12.33
C GLU A 52 5.66 12.15 -11.01
N ILE A 53 6.67 11.26 -10.87
CA ILE A 53 6.95 10.56 -9.61
C ILE A 53 7.23 11.56 -8.48
N HIS A 54 8.18 12.49 -8.70
CA HIS A 54 8.58 13.49 -7.69
C HIS A 54 7.47 14.47 -7.30
N LYS A 55 6.45 14.65 -8.15
CA LYS A 55 5.37 15.61 -7.94
C LYS A 55 4.07 14.97 -7.49
N ASN A 56 4.01 13.66 -7.26
CA ASN A 56 2.77 12.99 -6.90
C ASN A 56 2.17 13.63 -5.62
N PRO A 57 1.08 14.42 -5.73
CA PRO A 57 0.58 15.21 -4.61
C PRO A 57 -0.07 14.32 -3.54
N ASP A 58 -0.60 13.17 -3.94
CA ASP A 58 -1.31 12.26 -3.05
C ASP A 58 -0.38 11.48 -2.13
N ILE A 59 0.81 11.14 -2.63
CA ILE A 59 1.84 10.48 -1.82
C ILE A 59 2.55 11.52 -0.93
N ILE A 60 2.86 12.71 -1.48
CA ILE A 60 3.53 13.78 -0.73
C ILE A 60 2.67 14.28 0.42
N LYS A 61 1.36 14.47 0.23
CA LYS A 61 0.47 14.93 1.32
C LYS A 61 0.44 13.94 2.48
N ILE A 62 0.56 12.63 2.22
CA ILE A 62 0.62 11.60 3.25
C ILE A 62 1.95 11.67 3.99
N ASN A 63 3.08 11.82 3.28
CA ASN A 63 4.38 12.00 3.90
C ASN A 63 4.39 13.25 4.82
N GLN A 64 3.80 14.35 4.36
CA GLN A 64 3.73 15.65 5.04
C GLN A 64 2.46 15.83 5.91
N ASP A 65 1.85 14.74 6.34
CA ASP A 65 0.66 14.79 7.19
C ASP A 65 0.95 15.55 8.51
N PRO A 66 0.21 16.63 8.81
CA PRO A 66 0.50 17.46 9.99
C PRO A 66 0.06 16.83 11.31
N ASN A 67 -0.86 15.85 11.28
CA ASN A 67 -1.42 15.25 12.51
C ASN A 67 -0.93 13.82 12.75
N VAL A 68 -0.47 13.12 11.69
CA VAL A 68 0.01 11.74 11.79
C VAL A 68 1.46 11.65 11.35
N GLY A 69 2.35 11.52 12.31
CA GLY A 69 3.79 11.43 12.10
C GLY A 69 4.30 10.00 11.92
N GLU A 70 3.51 9.00 12.28
CA GLU A 70 3.90 7.60 12.21
C GLU A 70 4.03 7.11 10.76
N SER A 71 5.00 6.22 10.53
CA SER A 71 5.14 5.49 9.27
C SER A 71 4.11 4.37 9.16
N ILE A 72 3.88 3.90 7.92
CA ILE A 72 3.22 2.61 7.72
C ILE A 72 4.07 1.47 8.30
N ALA A 73 3.42 0.36 8.66
CA ALA A 73 4.07 -0.85 9.18
C ALA A 73 3.64 -2.08 8.37
N PRO A 74 4.51 -3.10 8.25
CA PRO A 74 4.16 -4.31 7.52
C PRO A 74 3.13 -5.09 8.34
N PHE A 75 2.11 -5.63 7.67
CA PHE A 75 1.14 -6.55 8.28
C PHE A 75 1.24 -7.97 7.72
N ARG A 76 1.96 -8.15 6.61
CA ARG A 76 2.24 -9.47 6.03
C ARG A 76 3.48 -9.42 5.14
N TRP A 77 4.36 -10.41 5.26
CA TRP A 77 5.56 -10.47 4.42
C TRP A 77 5.28 -10.94 2.99
N GLY A 78 4.38 -11.92 2.82
CA GLY A 78 4.09 -12.51 1.51
C GLY A 78 5.14 -13.52 1.07
N TYR A 79 4.99 -14.04 -0.15
CA TYR A 79 5.93 -14.99 -0.78
C TYR A 79 6.29 -16.22 0.10
N ASP A 80 5.31 -16.76 0.82
CA ASP A 80 5.48 -17.88 1.77
C ASP A 80 6.57 -17.66 2.85
N LEU A 81 6.99 -16.41 3.05
CA LEU A 81 7.90 -16.04 4.12
C LEU A 81 7.10 -15.86 5.42
N PRO A 82 7.60 -16.41 6.54
CA PRO A 82 7.09 -16.06 7.86
C PRO A 82 7.19 -14.54 8.10
N ASP A 83 6.28 -14.00 8.91
CA ASP A 83 6.36 -12.60 9.33
C ASP A 83 7.63 -12.34 10.14
N ASN A 84 8.14 -11.10 10.07
CA ASN A 84 9.37 -10.64 10.72
C ASN A 84 10.67 -11.31 10.22
N VAL A 85 10.68 -11.85 9.01
CA VAL A 85 11.90 -12.36 8.38
C VAL A 85 12.71 -11.22 7.75
N SER A 86 13.98 -11.12 8.13
CA SER A 86 14.93 -10.20 7.50
C SER A 86 15.52 -10.85 6.25
N ASN A 87 15.08 -10.39 5.07
CA ASN A 87 15.61 -10.82 3.78
C ASN A 87 15.85 -9.59 2.89
N ALA A 88 17.10 -9.41 2.44
CA ALA A 88 17.49 -8.24 1.65
C ALA A 88 16.87 -8.23 0.24
N THR A 89 16.49 -9.40 -0.30
CA THR A 89 15.93 -9.56 -1.64
C THR A 89 14.40 -9.52 -1.62
N HIS A 90 13.79 -10.12 -0.60
CA HIS A 90 12.33 -10.22 -0.48
C HIS A 90 11.89 -9.62 0.86
N LEU A 91 11.70 -8.31 0.83
CA LEU A 91 11.16 -7.53 1.94
C LEU A 91 9.67 -7.82 2.12
N ALA A 92 9.07 -7.28 3.19
CA ALA A 92 7.63 -7.39 3.37
C ALA A 92 6.88 -6.75 2.20
N GLN A 93 5.84 -7.43 1.71
CA GLN A 93 5.08 -7.01 0.54
C GLN A 93 3.83 -6.19 0.90
N TYR A 94 3.29 -6.34 2.11
CA TYR A 94 2.00 -5.75 2.50
C TYR A 94 2.16 -4.85 3.72
N TRP A 95 1.81 -3.57 3.55
CA TRP A 95 1.98 -2.55 4.57
C TRP A 95 0.72 -1.72 4.73
N SER A 96 0.49 -1.25 5.95
CA SER A 96 -0.63 -0.36 6.25
C SER A 96 -0.29 0.63 7.36
N GLY A 97 -0.95 1.77 7.36
CA GLY A 97 -0.85 2.75 8.44
C GLY A 97 -1.96 3.79 8.37
N ASN A 98 -2.08 4.58 9.43
CA ASN A 98 -3.07 5.65 9.49
C ASN A 98 -2.53 6.92 8.83
N SER A 99 -3.44 7.77 8.37
CA SER A 99 -3.19 9.17 8.02
C SER A 99 -4.44 9.99 8.34
N SER A 100 -4.32 11.31 8.38
CA SER A 100 -5.43 12.25 8.46
C SER A 100 -6.41 12.12 7.28
N TYR A 101 -5.97 11.52 6.18
CA TYR A 101 -6.73 11.42 4.93
C TYR A 101 -7.35 10.04 4.71
N GLY A 102 -7.23 9.12 5.67
CA GLY A 102 -7.67 7.73 5.57
C GLY A 102 -6.56 6.74 5.93
N ILE A 103 -6.86 5.45 5.80
CA ILE A 103 -5.91 4.37 6.03
C ILE A 103 -5.12 4.15 4.75
N VAL A 104 -3.80 4.19 4.85
CA VAL A 104 -2.90 4.02 3.72
C VAL A 104 -2.48 2.55 3.64
N PHE A 105 -2.55 1.98 2.45
CA PHE A 105 -2.04 0.67 2.12
C PHE A 105 -0.95 0.78 1.06
N MET A 106 0.16 0.07 1.26
CA MET A 106 1.21 -0.10 0.26
C MET A 106 1.38 -1.58 -0.03
N LEU A 107 1.27 -1.93 -1.31
CA LEU A 107 1.54 -3.26 -1.84
C LEU A 107 2.78 -3.18 -2.70
N LEU A 108 3.80 -3.96 -2.37
CA LEU A 108 5.07 -3.98 -3.09
C LEU A 108 5.27 -5.37 -3.70
N ASN A 109 5.32 -5.45 -5.03
CA ASN A 109 5.74 -6.65 -5.72
C ASN A 109 7.27 -6.73 -5.67
N THR A 110 7.83 -7.72 -4.98
CA THR A 110 9.29 -7.92 -4.86
C THR A 110 9.83 -8.93 -5.86
N LEU A 111 9.03 -9.35 -6.84
CA LEU A 111 9.39 -10.37 -7.83
C LEU A 111 9.65 -9.72 -9.19
N ASP A 112 10.48 -10.39 -10.00
CA ASP A 112 10.79 -10.02 -11.39
C ASP A 112 9.65 -10.36 -12.38
N VAL A 113 8.47 -10.74 -11.89
CA VAL A 113 7.30 -11.10 -12.70
C VAL A 113 6.04 -10.36 -12.22
N PRO A 114 5.05 -10.10 -13.09
CA PRO A 114 3.78 -9.56 -12.65
C PRO A 114 3.12 -10.46 -11.59
N GLN A 115 2.52 -9.85 -10.57
CA GLN A 115 1.88 -10.56 -9.47
C GLN A 115 0.49 -10.00 -9.17
N ASP A 116 -0.48 -10.91 -8.97
CA ASP A 116 -1.76 -10.58 -8.36
C ASP A 116 -1.61 -10.58 -6.83
N MET A 117 -1.68 -9.40 -6.23
CA MET A 117 -1.57 -9.19 -4.79
C MET A 117 -2.96 -9.09 -4.19
N PHE A 118 -3.34 -10.12 -3.44
CA PHE A 118 -4.64 -10.22 -2.77
C PHE A 118 -4.47 -10.12 -1.27
N PHE A 119 -5.29 -9.32 -0.59
CA PHE A 119 -5.38 -9.33 0.87
C PHE A 119 -6.80 -9.06 1.35
N ASN A 120 -7.12 -9.57 2.54
CA ASN A 120 -8.33 -9.21 3.25
C ASN A 120 -8.08 -7.96 4.10
N LEU A 121 -9.01 -7.01 4.08
CA LEU A 121 -8.87 -5.73 4.79
C LEU A 121 -8.67 -5.94 6.29
N THR A 122 -9.30 -6.97 6.87
CA THR A 122 -9.19 -7.27 8.31
C THR A 122 -7.85 -7.87 8.72
N GLU A 123 -6.95 -8.16 7.77
CA GLU A 123 -5.55 -8.50 8.10
C GLU A 123 -4.78 -7.27 8.59
N SER A 124 -5.19 -6.07 8.16
CA SER A 124 -4.61 -4.83 8.66
C SER A 124 -5.23 -4.45 9.99
N TRP A 125 -4.37 -4.14 10.96
CA TRP A 125 -4.74 -3.61 12.26
C TRP A 125 -5.43 -2.23 12.19
N ALA A 126 -5.24 -1.48 11.10
CA ALA A 126 -5.82 -0.15 10.92
C ALA A 126 -7.29 -0.20 10.49
N ILE A 127 -7.73 -1.32 9.90
CA ILE A 127 -9.09 -1.50 9.40
C ILE A 127 -10.04 -1.91 10.53
N ARG A 128 -11.23 -1.31 10.53
CA ARG A 128 -12.37 -1.78 11.32
C ARG A 128 -13.21 -2.78 10.52
N SER A 129 -13.48 -3.93 11.13
CA SER A 129 -14.40 -4.94 10.59
C SER A 129 -15.81 -4.39 10.41
N GLY A 130 -16.53 -4.93 9.43
CA GLY A 130 -17.95 -4.63 9.19
C GLY A 130 -18.22 -3.26 8.57
N ARG A 131 -17.21 -2.63 7.94
CA ARG A 131 -17.35 -1.30 7.34
C ARG A 131 -16.95 -1.29 5.88
N LEU A 132 -17.59 -0.40 5.13
CA LEU A 132 -17.24 -0.12 3.75
C LEU A 132 -16.10 0.89 3.70
N TYR A 133 -15.20 0.68 2.76
CA TYR A 133 -14.12 1.62 2.48
C TYR A 133 -14.11 2.03 1.01
N ASP A 134 -14.11 3.32 0.76
CA ASP A 134 -13.83 3.88 -0.56
C ASP A 134 -12.33 3.79 -0.83
N VAL A 135 -11.96 3.15 -1.93
CA VAL A 135 -10.57 2.95 -2.32
C VAL A 135 -10.17 4.01 -3.34
N TYR A 136 -9.17 4.81 -3.00
CA TYR A 136 -8.55 5.76 -3.91
C TYR A 136 -7.12 5.29 -4.25
N ASP A 137 -6.81 5.22 -5.54
CA ASP A 137 -5.48 4.89 -6.04
C ASP A 137 -4.65 6.19 -6.19
N THR A 138 -3.56 6.30 -5.43
CA THR A 138 -2.75 7.52 -5.41
C THR A 138 -1.84 7.68 -6.63
N TRP A 139 -1.63 6.62 -7.41
CA TRP A 139 -0.85 6.67 -8.65
C TRP A 139 -1.74 6.91 -9.86
N ALA A 140 -2.90 6.27 -9.93
CA ALA A 140 -3.87 6.48 -11.00
C ALA A 140 -4.71 7.75 -10.81
N HIS A 141 -4.75 8.30 -9.60
CA HIS A 141 -5.60 9.42 -9.20
C HIS A 141 -7.10 9.14 -9.42
N THR A 142 -7.51 7.89 -9.19
CA THR A 142 -8.87 7.41 -9.43
C THR A 142 -9.50 6.78 -8.20
N ASN A 143 -10.81 6.96 -8.04
CA ASN A 143 -11.60 6.22 -7.06
C ASN A 143 -11.97 4.84 -7.66
N ASN A 144 -11.40 3.77 -7.13
CA ASN A 144 -11.54 2.40 -7.63
C ASN A 144 -12.76 1.64 -7.05
N ARG A 145 -13.77 2.40 -6.58
CA ARG A 145 -15.01 1.95 -5.90
C ARG A 145 -14.84 1.56 -4.43
N THR A 146 -15.99 1.41 -3.77
CA THR A 146 -16.13 0.94 -2.40
C THR A 146 -15.91 -0.57 -2.29
N THR A 147 -15.08 -1.01 -1.35
CA THR A 147 -14.88 -2.43 -1.01
C THR A 147 -15.26 -2.70 0.44
N LEU A 148 -15.60 -3.96 0.74
CA LEU A 148 -16.01 -4.41 2.07
C LEU A 148 -14.98 -5.34 2.73
N ARG A 149 -14.35 -6.25 1.98
CA ARG A 149 -13.65 -7.40 2.56
C ARG A 149 -12.25 -7.60 2.04
N ASN A 150 -12.02 -7.41 0.75
CA ASN A 150 -10.74 -7.72 0.15
C ASN A 150 -10.44 -6.77 -0.99
N ILE A 151 -9.17 -6.75 -1.36
CA ILE A 151 -8.68 -6.05 -2.53
C ILE A 151 -7.71 -7.01 -3.23
N THR A 152 -7.83 -7.06 -4.55
CA THR A 152 -6.84 -7.66 -5.43
C THR A 152 -6.29 -6.57 -6.32
N VAL A 153 -4.97 -6.46 -6.41
CA VAL A 153 -4.29 -5.55 -7.32
C VAL A 153 -3.26 -6.32 -8.13
N THR A 154 -3.30 -6.18 -9.45
CA THR A 154 -2.26 -6.72 -10.34
C THR A 154 -1.14 -5.70 -10.46
N LEU A 155 0.08 -6.09 -10.09
CA LEU A 155 1.26 -5.22 -10.16
C LEU A 155 2.29 -5.75 -11.17
N PRO A 156 2.98 -4.86 -11.90
CA PRO A 156 4.12 -5.26 -12.73
C PRO A 156 5.30 -5.74 -11.87
N PRO A 157 6.34 -6.35 -12.47
CA PRO A 157 7.60 -6.65 -11.79
C PRO A 157 8.11 -5.43 -11.03
N HIS A 158 8.48 -5.63 -9.77
CA HIS A 158 9.00 -4.55 -8.90
C HIS A 158 8.08 -3.34 -8.75
N GLY A 159 6.80 -3.49 -9.09
CA GLY A 159 5.79 -2.43 -9.02
C GLY A 159 5.22 -2.24 -7.62
N VAL A 160 4.55 -1.11 -7.44
CA VAL A 160 3.88 -0.73 -6.20
C VAL A 160 2.45 -0.27 -6.47
N ALA A 161 1.55 -0.58 -5.54
CA ALA A 161 0.30 0.15 -5.38
C ALA A 161 0.31 0.89 -4.05
N ALA A 162 -0.16 2.13 -4.08
CA ALA A 162 -0.46 2.93 -2.90
C ALA A 162 -1.95 3.30 -2.93
N LEU A 163 -2.68 2.78 -1.95
CA LEU A 163 -4.13 2.94 -1.86
C LEU A 163 -4.47 3.72 -0.59
N LEU A 164 -5.41 4.64 -0.71
CA LEU A 164 -5.98 5.39 0.40
C LEU A 164 -7.42 4.93 0.61
N LEU A 165 -7.68 4.33 1.76
CA LEU A 165 -8.98 3.78 2.14
C LEU A 165 -9.67 4.72 3.11
N ASN A 166 -10.81 5.25 2.68
CA ASN A 166 -11.65 6.12 3.49
C ASN A 166 -12.92 5.40 3.93
N ASP A 167 -13.36 5.70 5.13
CA ASP A 167 -14.63 5.24 5.66
C ASP A 167 -15.82 5.65 4.77
N ALA A 168 -16.51 4.66 4.21
CA ALA A 168 -17.72 4.86 3.41
C ALA A 168 -19.02 4.50 4.18
N GLY A 169 -18.92 4.30 5.50
CA GLY A 169 -20.04 4.00 6.38
C GLY A 169 -20.15 2.53 6.78
N PRO A 170 -21.27 2.15 7.42
CA PRO A 170 -21.49 0.78 7.84
C PRO A 170 -21.57 -0.15 6.63
N GLY A 171 -20.97 -1.33 6.75
CA GLY A 171 -21.16 -2.39 5.77
C GLY A 171 -22.60 -2.86 5.72
N PRO A 172 -22.99 -3.54 4.62
CA PRO A 172 -24.27 -4.21 4.58
C PRO A 172 -24.36 -5.19 5.76
N GLU A 173 -25.54 -5.32 6.36
CA GLU A 173 -25.75 -6.27 7.44
C GLU A 173 -25.29 -7.66 6.98
N PRO A 174 -24.41 -8.36 7.74
CA PRO A 174 -23.89 -9.67 7.34
C PRO A 174 -24.98 -10.65 6.92
N ALA A 175 -26.14 -10.63 7.58
CA ALA A 175 -27.31 -11.43 7.19
C ALA A 175 -27.82 -11.13 5.77
N ALA A 176 -27.82 -9.87 5.33
CA ALA A 176 -28.26 -9.46 4.00
C ALA A 176 -27.32 -9.96 2.88
N LEU A 177 -26.08 -10.30 3.22
CA LEU A 177 -25.11 -10.88 2.29
C LEU A 177 -24.98 -12.41 2.43
N GLY A 178 -25.73 -13.04 3.34
CA GLY A 178 -25.56 -14.45 3.68
C GLY A 178 -24.19 -14.74 4.29
N LEU A 179 -23.64 -13.80 5.05
CA LEU A 179 -22.30 -13.87 5.64
C LEU A 179 -22.39 -13.93 7.16
N SER A 180 -21.37 -14.53 7.78
CA SER A 180 -21.21 -14.55 9.22
C SER A 180 -20.80 -13.18 9.77
N TYR A 181 -21.27 -12.87 10.98
CA TYR A 181 -20.88 -11.74 11.81
C TYR A 181 -19.51 -12.03 12.40
N CYS A 182 -18.47 -11.29 12.00
CA CYS A 182 -17.11 -11.51 12.46
C CYS A 182 -16.60 -10.35 13.30
N ALA A 183 -16.12 -10.65 14.50
CA ALA A 183 -15.37 -9.68 15.31
C ALA A 183 -13.97 -9.45 14.72
N ILE A 184 -13.33 -10.53 14.25
CA ILE A 184 -12.02 -10.59 13.57
C ILE A 184 -12.06 -11.74 12.55
N TYR A 185 -11.05 -11.86 11.66
CA TYR A 185 -11.15 -12.76 10.48
C TYR A 185 -11.30 -14.25 10.79
N TRP A 186 -10.96 -14.69 12.01
CA TRP A 186 -11.10 -16.08 12.48
C TRP A 186 -12.19 -16.29 13.53
N GLN A 187 -12.92 -15.25 13.95
CA GLN A 187 -13.96 -15.35 14.98
C GLN A 187 -15.27 -14.81 14.45
N CYS A 188 -16.12 -15.71 13.96
CA CYS A 188 -17.36 -15.39 13.30
C CYS A 188 -18.56 -16.15 13.87
N THR A 189 -19.77 -15.63 13.65
CA THR A 189 -21.02 -16.28 14.04
C THR A 189 -22.03 -16.10 12.91
N TRP A 190 -22.69 -17.17 12.50
CA TRP A 190 -23.73 -17.09 11.48
C TRP A 190 -24.98 -16.38 12.00
N PRO A 191 -25.82 -15.80 11.12
CA PRO A 191 -27.07 -15.18 11.52
C PRO A 191 -28.04 -16.09 12.29
N ASN A 192 -27.91 -17.41 12.11
CA ASN A 192 -28.67 -18.43 12.86
C ASN A 192 -28.05 -18.76 14.23
N GLY A 193 -27.01 -18.04 14.67
CA GLY A 193 -26.34 -18.21 15.95
C GLY A 193 -25.28 -19.31 16.00
N THR A 194 -24.98 -20.00 14.89
CA THR A 194 -23.90 -21.00 14.90
C THR A 194 -22.53 -20.33 14.84
N TYR A 195 -21.66 -20.68 15.79
CA TYR A 195 -20.29 -20.19 15.84
C TYR A 195 -19.44 -20.82 14.73
N TYR A 196 -18.57 -20.01 14.12
CA TYR A 196 -17.60 -20.42 13.11
C TYR A 196 -16.24 -19.81 13.45
N SER A 197 -15.26 -20.65 13.78
CA SER A 197 -13.84 -20.27 13.79
C SER A 197 -13.08 -21.11 12.79
N ASN A 198 -12.26 -20.44 11.98
CA ASN A 198 -11.22 -21.09 11.18
C ASN A 198 -10.00 -21.35 12.06
#